data_AF-A0A5D0R6U3-F1
#
_entry.id   AF-A0A5D0R6U3-F1
#
_cell.length_a   1.000
_cell.length_b   1.000
_cell.length_c   1.000
_cell.angle_alpha   90.00
_cell.angle_beta   90.00
_cell.angle_gamma   90.00
#
_symmetry.space_group_name_H-M   'P 1'
#
loop_
_entity.id
_entity.type
_entity.pdbx_description
1 polymer ?
#
loop_
_entity_poly.entity_id
_entity_poly.type
_entity_poly.pdbx_seq_one_letter_code
_entity_poly.pdbx_strand_id
1 'polypeptide(L)'
;MKQSILVFTIICSFLIMTNCSSDDNITRLETSLISTTYTLNPVTDPSVIGDARIIKNEDASITVNIKLSGTLPGQSNPASLRLNTAAEGGVTAISLTAINGTTGRSTTTFTTFDNGTYVTYEDLLSFDGYIDVRLDSSNPATLLAQGDIGQNELIGNSKTYSLNTRDVDGISGSVKFEERKNGEALARIELTNTIPGTLHPAHIHINTALQSGAIALTFNEIDGDTGISRTNISVLDDGTSFLYADVMDFDGYVNVHLSSTDLGTIIAQGDLGINALTGEFVEYDLNEVDTPGIQGKATFYKRESGDALAVLEIENTIIGDSHPAHIHANDFETTGAILFTFNPVIGETGISQTNVIQLDDATAFGYDDVILINGYINVHESATNLGTIIAQGNIGINAPN
;
A
#
# COMPACT_ATOMS: atom_id res chain seq x y z
N MET A 1 41.82 34.36 85.56
CA MET A 1 41.36 34.50 86.96
C MET A 1 39.89 34.91 86.94
N LYS A 2 39.09 34.23 87.78
CA LYS A 2 37.77 34.61 88.30
C LYS A 2 36.55 34.60 87.36
N GLN A 3 35.66 33.67 87.69
CA GLN A 3 34.21 33.73 87.51
C GLN A 3 33.63 35.06 88.02
N SER A 4 32.52 35.51 87.44
CA SER A 4 31.32 35.90 88.21
C SER A 4 30.09 36.01 87.32
N ILE A 5 28.99 35.50 87.89
CA ILE A 5 27.60 35.54 87.47
C ILE A 5 27.05 36.97 87.62
N LEU A 6 26.17 37.40 86.72
CA LEU A 6 25.13 38.38 87.07
C LEU A 6 23.83 38.10 86.28
N VAL A 7 22.74 37.99 87.05
CA VAL A 7 21.35 37.79 86.66
C VAL A 7 20.61 39.16 86.68
N PHE A 8 19.40 39.21 86.11
CA PHE A 8 18.39 40.30 86.05
C PHE A 8 18.52 41.21 84.80
N THR A 9 17.50 41.50 83.97
CA THR A 9 16.05 41.67 84.21
C THR A 9 15.28 41.54 82.90
N ILE A 10 14.07 40.97 82.96
CA ILE A 10 13.07 40.91 81.88
C ILE A 10 12.41 42.28 81.73
N ILE A 11 12.36 42.84 80.51
CA ILE A 11 11.35 43.83 80.11
C ILE A 11 10.66 43.33 78.85
N CYS A 12 9.38 43.00 79.04
CA CYS A 12 8.37 42.76 78.02
C CYS A 12 8.31 43.93 77.04
N SER A 13 8.39 43.65 75.75
CA SER A 13 7.79 44.48 74.71
C SER A 13 7.15 43.57 73.68
N PHE A 14 5.83 43.48 73.78
CA PHE A 14 4.96 42.94 72.75
C PHE A 14 5.13 43.80 71.49
N LEU A 15 5.76 43.25 70.45
CA LEU A 15 5.54 43.65 69.08
C LEU A 15 4.86 42.48 68.36
N ILE A 16 3.58 42.64 68.08
CA ILE A 16 2.82 41.80 67.16
C ILE A 16 3.19 42.30 65.77
N MET A 17 3.90 41.49 64.98
CA MET A 17 3.94 41.62 63.53
C MET A 17 3.75 40.24 62.93
N THR A 18 2.60 40.06 62.29
CA THR A 18 2.24 38.92 61.46
C THR A 18 3.12 38.92 60.21
N ASN A 19 3.79 37.81 59.92
CA ASN A 19 4.23 37.51 58.56
C ASN A 19 4.10 36.01 58.28
N CYS A 20 3.05 35.65 57.55
CA CYS A 20 2.95 34.39 56.84
C CYS A 20 3.51 34.60 55.43
N SER A 21 4.53 33.84 55.05
CA SER A 21 4.52 33.22 53.72
C SER A 21 5.30 31.92 53.83
N SER A 22 4.53 30.83 53.89
CA SER A 22 5.00 29.47 53.62
C SER A 22 5.65 29.46 52.25
N ASP A 23 6.96 29.24 52.27
CA ASP A 23 7.84 29.13 51.12
C ASP A 23 7.76 27.71 50.59
N ASP A 24 6.70 27.40 49.84
CA ASP A 24 6.55 26.15 49.09
C ASP A 24 6.21 26.47 47.63
N ASN A 25 7.08 27.25 46.96
CA ASN A 25 7.07 27.32 45.50
C ASN A 25 7.87 26.14 44.93
N ILE A 26 7.36 24.92 45.15
CA ILE A 26 7.72 23.80 44.28
C ILE A 26 6.81 23.94 43.06
N THR A 27 7.29 24.67 42.04
CA THR A 27 6.84 24.41 40.69
C THR A 27 7.20 22.96 40.39
N ARG A 28 6.23 22.05 40.53
CA ARG A 28 6.32 20.70 40.00
C ARG A 28 6.68 20.89 38.52
N LEU A 29 7.91 20.55 38.13
CA LEU A 29 8.21 20.40 36.71
C LEU A 29 7.12 19.51 36.14
N GLU A 30 6.49 19.96 35.06
CA GLU A 30 5.62 19.15 34.20
C GLU A 30 6.26 17.77 34.06
N THR A 31 5.77 16.82 34.86
CA THR A 31 6.13 15.42 34.78
C THR A 31 5.88 15.03 33.34
N SER A 32 6.90 14.51 32.65
CA SER A 32 6.80 14.03 31.26
C SER A 32 5.49 13.28 31.06
N LEU A 33 4.50 13.96 30.47
CA LEU A 33 3.17 13.38 30.28
C LEU A 33 3.32 12.16 29.40
N ILE A 34 2.98 10.98 29.93
CA ILE A 34 2.91 9.76 29.13
C ILE A 34 1.73 9.92 28.18
N SER A 35 2.01 9.97 26.89
CA SER A 35 0.99 10.15 25.86
C SER A 35 1.40 9.54 24.53
N THR A 36 0.42 9.08 23.77
CA THR A 36 0.58 8.65 22.37
C THR A 36 -0.27 9.56 21.49
N THR A 37 0.27 9.92 20.32
CA THR A 37 -0.45 10.74 19.35
C THR A 37 -0.66 9.94 18.08
N TYR A 38 -1.90 9.92 17.59
CA TYR A 38 -2.28 9.28 16.33
C TYR A 38 -2.74 10.34 15.33
N THR A 39 -2.35 10.17 14.07
CA THR A 39 -2.78 11.05 12.98
C THR A 39 -4.23 10.78 12.62
N LEU A 40 -5.03 11.84 12.44
CA LEU A 40 -6.36 11.78 11.85
C LEU A 40 -6.29 12.29 10.41
N ASN A 41 -6.45 11.38 9.47
CA ASN A 41 -6.39 11.64 8.04
C ASN A 41 -7.75 12.12 7.50
N PRO A 42 -7.75 12.98 6.47
CA PRO A 42 -8.98 13.47 5.87
C PRO A 42 -9.74 12.34 5.16
N VAL A 43 -11.08 12.43 5.16
CA VAL A 43 -11.97 11.50 4.44
C VAL A 43 -12.72 12.23 3.33
N THR A 44 -13.77 13.02 3.64
CA THR A 44 -14.55 13.73 2.60
C THR A 44 -14.02 15.13 2.28
N ASP A 45 -13.27 15.74 3.19
CA ASP A 45 -12.71 17.08 3.00
C ASP A 45 -11.18 17.02 3.19
N PRO A 46 -10.39 17.20 2.12
CA PRO A 46 -8.93 17.13 2.19
C PRO A 46 -8.31 18.23 3.07
N SER A 47 -9.06 19.28 3.42
CA SER A 47 -8.61 20.33 4.33
C SER A 47 -8.73 19.95 5.81
N VAL A 48 -9.52 18.92 6.14
CA VAL A 48 -9.74 18.49 7.53
C VAL A 48 -8.69 17.47 7.94
N ILE A 49 -7.63 17.97 8.56
CA ILE A 49 -6.47 17.18 9.00
C ILE A 49 -6.15 17.44 10.47
N GLY A 50 -5.57 16.46 11.16
CA GLY A 50 -5.11 16.69 12.52
C GLY A 50 -4.64 15.46 13.27
N ASP A 51 -4.75 15.51 14.59
CA ASP A 51 -4.22 14.48 15.48
C ASP A 51 -5.12 14.26 16.71
N ALA A 52 -5.07 13.03 17.22
CA ALA A 52 -5.65 12.64 18.50
C ALA A 52 -4.54 12.23 19.45
N ARG A 53 -4.39 12.96 20.57
CA ARG A 53 -3.41 12.68 21.62
C ARG A 53 -4.09 12.03 22.82
N ILE A 54 -3.72 10.78 23.10
CA ILE A 54 -4.18 10.00 24.26
C ILE A 54 -3.16 10.14 25.39
N ILE A 55 -3.62 10.54 26.57
CA ILE A 55 -2.78 10.89 27.73
C ILE A 55 -3.15 9.98 28.90
N LYS A 56 -2.13 9.44 29.58
CA LYS A 56 -2.26 8.74 30.86
C LYS A 56 -2.22 9.76 32.01
N ASN A 57 -3.31 9.87 32.77
CA ASN A 57 -3.36 10.74 33.95
C ASN A 57 -2.88 10.02 35.21
N GLU A 58 -2.52 10.78 36.25
CA GLU A 58 -2.03 10.23 37.52
C GLU A 58 -3.11 9.48 38.32
N ASP A 59 -4.38 9.83 38.12
CA ASP A 59 -5.54 9.18 38.75
C ASP A 59 -6.03 7.94 37.98
N ALA A 60 -5.22 7.43 37.06
CA ALA A 60 -5.51 6.33 36.14
C ALA A 60 -6.64 6.60 35.13
N SER A 61 -7.17 7.83 35.06
CA SER A 61 -8.02 8.22 33.93
C SER A 61 -7.21 8.43 32.66
N ILE A 62 -7.91 8.41 31.54
CA ILE A 62 -7.38 8.64 30.20
C ILE A 62 -7.97 9.93 29.67
N THR A 63 -7.14 10.80 29.09
CA THR A 63 -7.63 11.98 28.37
C THR A 63 -7.31 11.87 26.88
N VAL A 64 -8.32 11.99 26.03
CA VAL A 64 -8.18 12.11 24.57
C VAL A 64 -8.38 13.57 24.19
N ASN A 65 -7.34 14.17 23.64
CA ASN A 65 -7.37 15.50 23.04
C ASN A 65 -7.35 15.37 21.53
N ILE A 66 -8.39 15.86 20.85
CA ILE A 66 -8.41 15.94 19.38
C ILE A 66 -8.15 17.38 18.97
N LYS A 67 -7.29 17.55 17.96
CA LYS A 67 -7.02 18.82 17.30
C LYS A 67 -7.12 18.63 15.80
N LEU A 68 -8.08 19.30 15.18
CA LEU A 68 -8.25 19.36 13.73
C LEU A 68 -8.02 20.79 13.23
N SER A 69 -7.52 20.88 12.00
CA SER A 69 -7.58 22.08 11.16
C SER A 69 -8.67 21.89 10.10
N GLY A 70 -9.11 22.96 9.44
CA GLY A 70 -10.13 22.89 8.38
C GLY A 70 -11.58 22.75 8.86
N THR A 71 -11.85 22.70 10.16
CA THR A 71 -13.22 22.69 10.69
C THR A 71 -13.92 24.04 10.46
N LEU A 72 -15.25 24.03 10.28
CA LEU A 72 -16.00 25.26 10.03
C LEU A 72 -16.54 25.88 11.33
N PRO A 73 -16.42 27.21 11.53
CA PRO A 73 -16.98 27.90 12.68
C PRO A 73 -18.48 27.65 12.86
N GLY A 74 -18.91 27.42 14.10
CA GLY A 74 -20.31 27.11 14.43
C GLY A 74 -20.71 25.65 14.26
N GLN A 75 -19.85 24.80 13.66
CA GLN A 75 -20.07 23.35 13.67
C GLN A 75 -19.72 22.71 15.01
N SER A 76 -20.39 21.61 15.30
CA SER A 76 -20.07 20.69 16.39
C SER A 76 -19.93 19.30 15.78
N ASN A 77 -18.68 18.90 15.52
CA ASN A 77 -18.37 17.68 14.79
C ASN A 77 -18.28 16.49 15.77
N PRO A 78 -19.21 15.50 15.73
CA PRO A 78 -19.15 14.35 16.64
C PRO A 78 -17.88 13.53 16.41
N ALA A 79 -17.33 12.96 17.49
CA ALA A 79 -16.19 12.06 17.40
C ALA A 79 -16.39 10.83 18.27
N SER A 80 -15.82 9.70 17.86
CA SER A 80 -15.92 8.44 18.59
C SER A 80 -14.60 7.69 18.58
N LEU A 81 -14.34 6.96 19.66
CA LEU A 81 -13.44 5.81 19.64
C LEU A 81 -14.26 4.57 19.26
N ARG A 82 -13.86 3.85 18.22
CA ARG A 82 -14.60 2.72 17.63
C ARG A 82 -13.73 1.47 17.58
N LEU A 83 -14.37 0.30 17.58
CA LEU A 83 -13.72 -1.00 17.42
C LEU A 83 -13.31 -1.26 15.96
N ASN A 84 -12.39 -2.22 15.76
CA ASN A 84 -11.81 -2.67 14.49
C ASN A 84 -10.93 -1.61 13.82
N THR A 85 -10.53 -1.83 12.56
CA THR A 85 -9.84 -0.80 11.78
C THR A 85 -10.81 0.22 11.18
N ALA A 86 -10.28 1.38 10.81
CA ALA A 86 -11.03 2.40 10.06
C ALA A 86 -11.51 1.90 8.69
N ALA A 87 -10.84 0.90 8.11
CA ALA A 87 -11.23 0.32 6.81
C ALA A 87 -12.41 -0.65 6.94
N GLU A 88 -12.55 -1.35 8.06
CA GLU A 88 -13.66 -2.27 8.33
C GLU A 88 -14.85 -1.55 8.98
N GLY A 89 -14.56 -0.46 9.69
CA GLY A 89 -15.51 0.20 10.58
C GLY A 89 -15.86 -0.66 11.79
N GLY A 90 -16.67 -0.12 12.70
CA GLY A 90 -17.07 -0.88 13.89
C GLY A 90 -18.01 -0.12 14.80
N VAL A 91 -18.45 -0.75 15.89
CA VAL A 91 -19.32 -0.08 16.86
C VAL A 91 -18.55 0.91 17.72
N THR A 92 -19.24 1.93 18.24
CA THR A 92 -18.66 2.92 19.16
C THR A 92 -18.32 2.26 20.50
N ALA A 93 -17.06 2.38 20.92
CA ALA A 93 -16.59 2.02 22.24
C ALA A 93 -16.70 3.20 23.22
N ILE A 94 -16.43 4.43 22.74
CA ILE A 94 -16.57 5.68 23.52
C ILE A 94 -17.11 6.78 22.64
N SER A 95 -18.17 7.43 23.11
CA SER A 95 -18.66 8.69 22.56
C SER A 95 -17.80 9.84 23.07
N LEU A 96 -16.96 10.42 22.21
CA LEU A 96 -16.08 11.52 22.58
C LEU A 96 -16.83 12.85 22.53
N THR A 97 -16.34 13.83 23.30
CA THR A 97 -16.82 15.21 23.20
C THR A 97 -16.63 15.71 21.77
N ALA A 98 -17.69 16.26 21.18
CA ALA A 98 -17.66 16.80 19.83
C ALA A 98 -16.60 17.91 19.68
N ILE A 99 -15.96 17.95 18.53
CA ILE A 99 -14.99 18.98 18.18
C ILE A 99 -15.73 20.30 17.96
N ASN A 100 -15.27 21.35 18.64
CA ASN A 100 -15.77 22.70 18.43
C ASN A 100 -15.19 23.26 17.12
N GLY A 101 -16.02 23.45 16.10
CA GLY A 101 -15.57 23.82 14.75
C GLY A 101 -14.91 25.20 14.64
N THR A 102 -15.09 26.10 15.63
CA THR A 102 -14.37 27.37 15.69
C THR A 102 -12.93 27.21 16.16
N THR A 103 -12.69 26.29 17.10
CA THR A 103 -11.35 26.07 17.68
C THR A 103 -10.62 24.88 17.06
N GLY A 104 -11.36 23.96 16.43
CA GLY A 104 -10.86 22.67 15.96
C GLY A 104 -10.47 21.72 17.09
N ARG A 105 -10.96 21.90 18.32
CA ARG A 105 -10.52 21.10 19.49
C ARG A 105 -11.66 20.39 20.21
N SER A 106 -11.34 19.24 20.78
CA SER A 106 -12.11 18.60 21.85
C SER A 106 -11.20 17.91 22.88
N THR A 107 -11.75 17.69 24.07
CA THR A 107 -11.10 16.99 25.17
C THR A 107 -12.13 16.08 25.83
N THR A 108 -11.80 14.81 26.02
CA THR A 108 -12.64 13.84 26.73
C THR A 108 -11.80 13.09 27.75
N THR A 109 -12.29 12.95 28.98
CA THR A 109 -11.63 12.18 30.05
C THR A 109 -12.54 11.06 30.52
N PHE A 110 -12.01 9.84 30.61
CA PHE A 110 -12.78 8.65 31.00
C PHE A 110 -11.91 7.61 31.72
N THR A 111 -12.57 6.65 32.36
CA THR A 111 -11.98 5.45 32.98
C THR A 111 -12.67 4.16 32.54
N THR A 112 -13.82 4.27 31.85
CA THR A 112 -14.60 3.14 31.33
C THR A 112 -15.05 3.44 29.90
N PHE A 113 -15.23 2.38 29.10
CA PHE A 113 -16.01 2.44 27.86
C PHE A 113 -17.48 2.80 28.14
N ASP A 114 -18.24 3.14 27.10
CA ASP A 114 -19.66 3.49 27.20
C ASP A 114 -20.51 2.33 27.77
N ASN A 115 -20.03 1.09 27.66
CA ASN A 115 -20.67 -0.11 28.24
C ASN A 115 -20.33 -0.35 29.73
N GLY A 116 -19.54 0.53 30.36
CA GLY A 116 -19.12 0.44 31.76
C GLY A 116 -17.88 -0.43 32.02
N THR A 117 -17.29 -1.04 30.99
CA THR A 117 -16.04 -1.80 31.14
C THR A 117 -14.87 -0.87 31.41
N TYR A 118 -14.09 -1.16 32.45
CA TYR A 118 -12.88 -0.39 32.78
C TYR A 118 -11.81 -0.54 31.69
N VAL A 119 -11.09 0.55 31.40
CA VAL A 119 -10.02 0.59 30.40
C VAL A 119 -8.86 1.42 30.92
N THR A 120 -7.64 0.94 30.69
CA THR A 120 -6.39 1.62 31.02
C THR A 120 -5.74 2.25 29.80
N TYR A 121 -4.80 3.16 30.03
CA TYR A 121 -3.98 3.71 28.95
C TYR A 121 -3.22 2.60 28.21
N GLU A 122 -2.67 1.62 28.95
CA GLU A 122 -1.97 0.48 28.38
C GLU A 122 -2.87 -0.35 27.46
N ASP A 123 -4.15 -0.55 27.84
CA ASP A 123 -5.12 -1.27 26.98
C ASP A 123 -5.33 -0.54 25.64
N LEU A 124 -5.29 0.80 25.63
CA LEU A 124 -5.41 1.60 24.41
C LEU A 124 -4.20 1.52 23.46
N LEU A 125 -3.04 1.06 23.94
CA LEU A 125 -1.84 0.89 23.10
C LEU A 125 -1.89 -0.36 22.22
N SER A 126 -2.75 -1.32 22.57
CA SER A 126 -3.04 -2.54 21.81
C SER A 126 -4.52 -2.67 21.44
N PHE A 127 -5.27 -1.58 21.56
CA PHE A 127 -6.69 -1.59 21.25
C PHE A 127 -6.90 -1.79 19.75
N ASP A 128 -7.78 -2.72 19.42
CA ASP A 128 -8.30 -2.90 18.06
C ASP A 128 -9.34 -1.83 17.79
N GLY A 129 -8.89 -0.68 17.32
CA GLY A 129 -9.77 0.45 17.12
C GLY A 129 -9.23 1.57 16.28
N TYR A 130 -10.11 2.53 16.05
CA TYR A 130 -9.85 3.76 15.33
C TYR A 130 -10.68 4.90 15.89
N ILE A 131 -10.27 6.13 15.61
CA ILE A 131 -11.03 7.34 15.92
C ILE A 131 -11.67 7.85 14.63
N ASP A 132 -12.95 8.22 14.70
CA ASP A 132 -13.66 8.91 13.62
C ASP A 132 -14.14 10.30 14.05
N VAL A 133 -14.23 11.21 13.09
CA VAL A 133 -14.83 12.54 13.25
C VAL A 133 -15.81 12.77 12.12
N ARG A 134 -17.05 13.13 12.46
CA ARG A 134 -18.18 13.26 11.52
C ARG A 134 -18.58 14.71 11.33
N LEU A 135 -19.26 15.00 10.22
CA LEU A 135 -19.66 16.35 9.86
C LEU A 135 -20.53 17.00 10.94
N ASP A 136 -21.68 16.43 11.26
CA ASP A 136 -22.58 16.91 12.31
C ASP A 136 -23.58 15.81 12.72
N SER A 137 -24.42 16.08 13.72
CA SER A 137 -25.43 15.13 14.21
C SER A 137 -26.59 14.88 13.23
N SER A 138 -26.81 15.78 12.28
CA SER A 138 -27.84 15.64 11.23
C SER A 138 -27.34 14.85 10.03
N ASN A 139 -26.01 14.79 9.84
CA ASN A 139 -25.32 14.09 8.76
C ASN A 139 -24.35 13.03 9.32
N PRO A 140 -24.82 12.03 10.08
CA PRO A 140 -23.96 11.10 10.82
C PRO A 140 -23.21 10.09 9.95
N ALA A 141 -23.50 10.03 8.64
CA ALA A 141 -22.79 9.20 7.67
C ALA A 141 -21.56 9.89 7.05
N THR A 142 -21.49 11.22 7.12
CA THR A 142 -20.40 11.98 6.51
C THR A 142 -19.21 12.04 7.45
N LEU A 143 -18.11 11.39 7.07
CA LEU A 143 -16.84 11.38 7.79
C LEU A 143 -15.94 12.53 7.33
N LEU A 144 -15.45 13.33 8.28
CA LEU A 144 -14.47 14.37 8.00
C LEU A 144 -13.04 13.86 8.09
N ALA A 145 -12.73 13.14 9.16
CA ALA A 145 -11.41 12.59 9.41
C ALA A 145 -11.47 11.27 10.19
N GLN A 146 -10.45 10.44 10.03
CA GLN A 146 -10.31 9.20 10.78
C GLN A 146 -8.85 8.78 10.95
N GLY A 147 -8.55 7.98 11.97
CA GLY A 147 -7.22 7.43 12.19
C GLY A 147 -7.26 6.16 13.02
N ASP A 148 -6.57 5.14 12.56
CA ASP A 148 -6.33 3.90 13.31
C ASP A 148 -5.49 4.18 14.55
N ILE A 149 -5.77 3.46 15.65
CA ILE A 149 -5.04 3.58 16.91
C ILE A 149 -4.59 2.21 17.41
N GLY A 150 -3.78 2.21 18.48
CA GLY A 150 -3.45 0.98 19.19
C GLY A 150 -2.71 0.00 18.30
N GLN A 151 -3.27 -1.21 18.14
CA GLN A 151 -2.65 -2.25 17.32
C GLN A 151 -2.80 -2.00 15.80
N ASN A 152 -3.73 -1.13 15.41
CA ASN A 152 -4.03 -0.82 14.01
C ASN A 152 -3.12 0.29 13.45
N GLU A 153 -2.33 0.95 14.29
CA GLU A 153 -1.40 2.00 13.88
C GLU A 153 -0.47 1.55 12.73
N LEU A 154 -0.34 2.37 11.69
CA LEU A 154 0.63 2.14 10.62
C LEU A 154 2.04 2.47 11.11
N ILE A 155 2.99 1.57 10.89
CA ILE A 155 4.38 1.73 11.38
C ILE A 155 5.34 2.28 10.32
N GLY A 156 4.83 2.63 9.14
CA GLY A 156 5.56 3.33 8.07
C GLY A 156 6.19 2.43 7.01
N ASN A 157 6.26 1.13 7.23
CA ASN A 157 6.66 0.18 6.19
C ASN A 157 5.55 0.07 5.14
N SER A 158 5.92 0.12 3.86
CA SER A 158 4.97 -0.04 2.78
C SER A 158 5.64 -0.53 1.49
N LYS A 159 4.85 -1.17 0.63
CA LYS A 159 5.25 -1.57 -0.74
C LYS A 159 4.13 -1.18 -1.71
N THR A 160 4.50 -0.64 -2.85
CA THR A 160 3.56 -0.20 -3.89
C THR A 160 3.82 -0.99 -5.17
N TYR A 161 2.75 -1.44 -5.82
CA TYR A 161 2.78 -2.09 -7.13
C TYR A 161 1.92 -1.29 -8.11
N SER A 162 2.41 -1.12 -9.34
CA SER A 162 1.68 -0.43 -10.41
C SER A 162 0.56 -1.31 -10.95
N LEU A 163 -0.59 -0.70 -11.22
CA LEU A 163 -1.72 -1.31 -11.93
C LEU A 163 -1.85 -0.63 -13.29
N ASN A 164 -1.52 -1.37 -14.35
CA ASN A 164 -1.50 -0.87 -15.72
C ASN A 164 -2.86 -1.05 -16.38
N THR A 165 -3.15 -0.20 -17.37
CA THR A 165 -4.31 -0.29 -18.25
C THR A 165 -4.45 -1.69 -18.88
N ARG A 166 -5.69 -2.16 -19.01
CA ARG A 166 -6.01 -3.42 -19.71
C ARG A 166 -7.09 -3.21 -20.77
N ASP A 167 -8.33 -3.63 -20.51
CA ASP A 167 -9.39 -3.68 -21.53
C ASP A 167 -10.06 -2.32 -21.76
N VAL A 168 -9.89 -1.38 -20.83
CA VAL A 168 -10.44 -0.03 -20.91
C VAL A 168 -9.32 0.98 -20.87
N ASP A 169 -9.08 1.63 -22.01
CA ASP A 169 -8.01 2.60 -22.20
C ASP A 169 -8.07 3.74 -21.17
N GLY A 170 -6.90 4.08 -20.63
CA GLY A 170 -6.70 5.25 -19.77
C GLY A 170 -6.94 5.03 -18.28
N ILE A 171 -7.44 3.85 -17.86
CA ILE A 171 -7.61 3.51 -16.44
C ILE A 171 -6.34 2.83 -15.93
N SER A 172 -5.67 3.45 -14.97
CA SER A 172 -4.43 2.91 -14.37
C SER A 172 -4.22 3.48 -12.96
N GLY A 173 -3.31 2.90 -12.21
CA GLY A 173 -3.01 3.37 -10.86
C GLY A 173 -2.04 2.49 -10.12
N SER A 174 -2.30 2.27 -8.82
CA SER A 174 -1.44 1.44 -7.98
C SER A 174 -2.22 0.79 -6.85
N VAL A 175 -1.64 -0.28 -6.30
CA VAL A 175 -1.99 -0.85 -5.01
C VAL A 175 -0.82 -0.67 -4.05
N LYS A 176 -1.08 -0.10 -2.87
CA LYS A 176 -0.11 0.10 -1.80
C LYS A 176 -0.50 -0.77 -0.60
N PHE A 177 0.43 -1.56 -0.11
CA PHE A 177 0.30 -2.31 1.14
C PHE A 177 1.09 -1.57 2.23
N GLU A 178 0.45 -1.29 3.36
CA GLU A 178 1.03 -0.57 4.50
C GLU A 178 0.97 -1.47 5.74
N GLU A 179 2.09 -1.60 6.44
CA GLU A 179 2.19 -2.47 7.62
C GLU A 179 1.55 -1.82 8.85
N ARG A 180 0.67 -2.58 9.50
CA ARG A 180 0.13 -2.26 10.82
C ARG A 180 1.01 -2.81 11.92
N LYS A 181 0.91 -2.22 13.11
CA LYS A 181 1.68 -2.63 14.30
C LYS A 181 1.42 -4.09 14.73
N ASN A 182 0.24 -4.63 14.45
CA ASN A 182 -0.09 -6.04 14.67
C ASN A 182 0.44 -6.99 13.58
N GLY A 183 1.09 -6.47 12.53
CA GLY A 183 1.62 -7.24 11.39
C GLY A 183 0.65 -7.40 10.22
N GLU A 184 -0.63 -7.04 10.39
CA GLU A 184 -1.61 -7.02 9.30
C GLU A 184 -1.24 -5.96 8.25
N ALA A 185 -1.79 -6.10 7.05
CA ALA A 185 -1.60 -5.12 5.98
C ALA A 185 -2.88 -4.30 5.75
N LEU A 186 -2.71 -2.99 5.57
CA LEU A 186 -3.72 -2.15 4.93
C LEU A 186 -3.40 -2.08 3.43
N ALA A 187 -4.25 -2.65 2.59
CA ALA A 187 -4.17 -2.42 1.15
C ALA A 187 -4.98 -1.18 0.76
N ARG A 188 -4.35 -0.25 0.06
CA ARG A 188 -4.96 0.93 -0.55
C ARG A 188 -4.79 0.86 -2.06
N ILE A 189 -5.90 0.75 -2.79
CA ILE A 189 -5.91 0.89 -4.25
C ILE A 189 -6.25 2.34 -4.58
N GLU A 190 -5.51 2.92 -5.51
CA GLU A 190 -5.78 4.25 -6.06
C GLU A 190 -5.65 4.19 -7.58
N LEU A 191 -6.77 4.40 -8.25
CA LEU A 191 -6.88 4.45 -9.69
C LEU A 191 -7.16 5.89 -10.17
N THR A 192 -6.73 6.16 -11.38
CA THR A 192 -7.01 7.39 -12.11
C THR A 192 -7.96 7.10 -13.26
N ASN A 193 -8.79 8.09 -13.61
CA ASN A 193 -9.78 8.01 -14.68
C ASN A 193 -10.83 6.89 -14.49
N THR A 194 -11.19 6.57 -13.25
CA THR A 194 -12.30 5.66 -12.94
C THR A 194 -13.65 6.20 -13.42
N ILE A 195 -14.67 5.35 -13.44
CA ILE A 195 -16.00 5.69 -13.95
C ILE A 195 -16.87 6.20 -12.78
N PRO A 196 -17.22 7.51 -12.73
CA PRO A 196 -18.00 8.08 -11.63
C PRO A 196 -19.35 7.39 -11.42
N GLY A 197 -19.77 7.26 -10.17
CA GLY A 197 -21.01 6.60 -9.75
C GLY A 197 -21.02 5.07 -9.88
N THR A 198 -19.87 4.43 -10.13
CA THR A 198 -19.74 2.97 -10.21
C THR A 198 -18.85 2.41 -9.10
N LEU A 199 -18.94 1.10 -8.88
CA LEU A 199 -18.08 0.36 -7.95
C LEU A 199 -17.32 -0.70 -8.74
N HIS A 200 -16.01 -0.78 -8.54
CA HIS A 200 -15.13 -1.70 -9.26
C HIS A 200 -14.61 -2.78 -8.29
N PRO A 201 -15.00 -4.06 -8.46
CA PRO A 201 -14.43 -5.15 -7.70
C PRO A 201 -12.94 -5.33 -8.00
N ALA A 202 -12.16 -5.78 -7.03
CA ALA A 202 -10.76 -6.11 -7.23
C ALA A 202 -10.35 -7.34 -6.42
N HIS A 203 -9.37 -8.07 -6.95
CA HIS A 203 -8.89 -9.32 -6.37
C HIS A 203 -7.37 -9.44 -6.46
N ILE A 204 -6.76 -10.13 -5.49
CA ILE A 204 -5.48 -10.81 -5.69
C ILE A 204 -5.77 -12.19 -6.25
N HIS A 205 -5.06 -12.56 -7.32
CA HIS A 205 -5.01 -13.90 -7.90
C HIS A 205 -3.63 -14.51 -7.70
N ILE A 206 -3.54 -15.84 -7.74
CA ILE A 206 -2.26 -16.58 -7.75
C ILE A 206 -1.61 -16.61 -9.14
N ASN A 207 -0.30 -16.89 -9.18
CA ASN A 207 0.57 -16.91 -10.37
C ASN A 207 0.87 -15.50 -10.92
N THR A 208 1.58 -15.43 -12.05
CA THR A 208 1.67 -14.19 -12.84
C THR A 208 0.33 -13.88 -13.53
N ALA A 209 0.09 -12.61 -13.80
CA ALA A 209 -1.06 -12.15 -14.57
C ALA A 209 -1.18 -12.81 -15.95
N LEU A 210 -0.05 -13.12 -16.59
CA LEU A 210 0.00 -13.79 -17.90
C LEU A 210 -0.46 -15.25 -17.82
N GLN A 211 -0.17 -15.95 -16.70
CA GLN A 211 -0.62 -17.33 -16.48
C GLN A 211 -2.07 -17.40 -16.02
N SER A 212 -2.58 -16.31 -15.41
CA SER A 212 -3.85 -16.28 -14.70
C SER A 212 -3.90 -17.25 -13.51
N GLY A 213 -4.92 -17.13 -12.68
CA GLY A 213 -5.05 -17.98 -11.50
C GLY A 213 -6.36 -17.79 -10.76
N ALA A 214 -6.57 -18.65 -9.77
CA ALA A 214 -7.69 -18.51 -8.85
C ALA A 214 -7.54 -17.25 -7.98
N ILE A 215 -8.67 -16.73 -7.50
CA ILE A 215 -8.70 -15.64 -6.52
C ILE A 215 -8.17 -16.16 -5.19
N ALA A 216 -7.24 -15.42 -4.59
CA ALA A 216 -6.70 -15.64 -3.26
C ALA A 216 -7.28 -14.67 -2.21
N LEU A 217 -7.55 -13.43 -2.62
CA LEU A 217 -8.07 -12.38 -1.74
C LEU A 217 -9.06 -11.49 -2.50
N THR A 218 -10.21 -11.20 -1.90
CA THR A 218 -11.13 -10.13 -2.36
C THR A 218 -10.86 -8.82 -1.63
N PHE A 219 -10.66 -7.74 -2.38
CA PHE A 219 -10.59 -6.39 -1.82
C PHE A 219 -11.98 -5.78 -1.64
N ASN A 220 -12.07 -4.74 -0.81
CA ASN A 220 -13.18 -3.80 -0.87
C ASN A 220 -13.23 -3.13 -2.27
N GLU A 221 -14.44 -2.93 -2.78
CA GLU A 221 -14.66 -2.32 -4.10
C GLU A 221 -14.08 -0.90 -4.16
N ILE A 222 -13.50 -0.54 -5.31
CA ILE A 222 -13.01 0.80 -5.59
C ILE A 222 -14.20 1.68 -5.94
N ASP A 223 -14.33 2.80 -5.21
CA ASP A 223 -15.32 3.84 -5.49
C ASP A 223 -14.92 4.60 -6.76
N GLY A 224 -15.74 4.52 -7.80
CA GLY A 224 -15.48 5.15 -9.09
C GLY A 224 -15.48 6.68 -9.09
N ASP A 225 -16.08 7.32 -8.08
CA ASP A 225 -16.02 8.78 -7.90
C ASP A 225 -14.66 9.24 -7.37
N THR A 226 -14.02 8.42 -6.52
CA THR A 226 -12.76 8.78 -5.86
C THR A 226 -11.54 8.05 -6.41
N GLY A 227 -11.76 6.93 -7.11
CA GLY A 227 -10.72 5.99 -7.54
C GLY A 227 -10.06 5.21 -6.41
N ILE A 228 -10.60 5.24 -5.18
CA ILE A 228 -9.91 4.72 -3.99
C ILE A 228 -10.69 3.55 -3.35
N SER A 229 -9.96 2.52 -2.91
CA SER A 229 -10.44 1.56 -1.91
C SER A 229 -9.41 1.35 -0.80
N ARG A 230 -9.87 0.81 0.34
CA ARG A 230 -9.04 0.44 1.49
C ARG A 230 -9.53 -0.89 2.05
N THR A 231 -8.65 -1.86 2.24
CA THR A 231 -8.98 -3.20 2.74
C THR A 231 -7.99 -3.59 3.83
N ASN A 232 -8.48 -4.02 5.00
CA ASN A 232 -7.63 -4.64 6.01
C ASN A 232 -7.38 -6.11 5.63
N ILE A 233 -6.16 -6.60 5.80
CA ILE A 233 -5.75 -7.93 5.39
C ILE A 233 -5.00 -8.61 6.54
N SER A 234 -5.59 -9.71 7.00
CA SER A 234 -5.00 -10.62 8.00
C SER A 234 -5.02 -12.07 7.55
N VAL A 235 -5.92 -12.41 6.61
CA VAL A 235 -6.10 -13.74 6.03
C VAL A 235 -6.49 -13.62 4.55
N LEU A 236 -6.23 -14.69 3.79
CA LEU A 236 -6.81 -14.95 2.47
C LEU A 236 -8.27 -15.38 2.59
N ASP A 237 -8.98 -15.43 1.45
CA ASP A 237 -10.39 -15.82 1.40
C ASP A 237 -10.65 -17.26 1.87
N ASP A 238 -9.63 -18.12 1.83
CA ASP A 238 -9.68 -19.50 2.33
C ASP A 238 -9.37 -19.63 3.84
N GLY A 239 -9.09 -18.51 4.51
CA GLY A 239 -8.75 -18.43 5.93
C GLY A 239 -7.25 -18.65 6.25
N THR A 240 -6.40 -18.84 5.24
CA THR A 240 -4.95 -18.89 5.42
C THR A 240 -4.43 -17.54 5.91
N SER A 241 -3.57 -17.53 6.93
CA SER A 241 -2.92 -16.30 7.42
C SER A 241 -2.15 -15.62 6.29
N PHE A 242 -2.35 -14.31 6.12
CA PHE A 242 -1.63 -13.50 5.13
C PHE A 242 -1.44 -12.09 5.67
N LEU A 243 -0.20 -11.80 6.04
CA LEU A 243 0.24 -10.58 6.72
C LEU A 243 1.07 -9.72 5.78
N TYR A 244 1.50 -8.53 6.25
CA TYR A 244 2.30 -7.61 5.44
C TYR A 244 3.59 -8.24 4.90
N ALA A 245 4.27 -9.03 5.74
CA ALA A 245 5.52 -9.69 5.35
C ALA A 245 5.33 -10.68 4.19
N ASP A 246 4.16 -11.29 4.07
CA ASP A 246 3.86 -12.31 3.06
C ASP A 246 3.66 -11.69 1.67
N VAL A 247 3.34 -10.39 1.58
CA VAL A 247 3.06 -9.69 0.32
C VAL A 247 4.26 -9.71 -0.64
N MET A 248 5.48 -9.71 -0.11
CA MET A 248 6.71 -9.58 -0.92
C MET A 248 7.07 -10.89 -1.61
N ASP A 249 6.77 -12.01 -0.97
CA ASP A 249 7.09 -13.35 -1.45
C ASP A 249 5.90 -14.02 -2.15
N PHE A 250 4.75 -13.35 -2.21
CA PHE A 250 3.54 -13.92 -2.80
C PHE A 250 3.65 -14.02 -4.32
N ASP A 251 3.37 -15.21 -4.84
CA ASP A 251 3.22 -15.48 -6.27
C ASP A 251 1.81 -15.09 -6.72
N GLY A 252 1.62 -13.80 -7.06
CA GLY A 252 0.31 -13.32 -7.46
C GLY A 252 0.29 -12.09 -8.36
N TYR A 253 -0.93 -11.63 -8.64
CA TYR A 253 -1.23 -10.40 -9.36
C TYR A 253 -2.59 -9.84 -8.94
N VAL A 254 -2.79 -8.54 -9.16
CA VAL A 254 -4.05 -7.85 -8.89
C VAL A 254 -4.82 -7.64 -10.18
N ASN A 255 -6.11 -7.92 -10.14
CA ASN A 255 -7.09 -7.50 -11.13
C ASN A 255 -8.05 -6.46 -10.53
N VAL A 256 -8.41 -5.47 -11.32
CA VAL A 256 -9.57 -4.62 -11.07
C VAL A 256 -10.56 -4.80 -12.22
N HIS A 257 -11.81 -5.09 -11.88
CA HIS A 257 -12.88 -5.41 -12.82
C HIS A 257 -13.74 -4.19 -13.11
N LEU A 258 -14.41 -4.18 -14.27
CA LEU A 258 -15.30 -3.09 -14.65
C LEU A 258 -16.48 -2.93 -13.69
N SER A 259 -17.16 -4.02 -13.31
CA SER A 259 -18.28 -3.97 -12.35
C SER A 259 -18.61 -5.36 -11.80
N SER A 260 -19.44 -5.44 -10.76
CA SER A 260 -19.93 -6.73 -10.24
C SER A 260 -20.76 -7.54 -11.24
N THR A 261 -21.32 -6.88 -12.27
CA THR A 261 -22.07 -7.52 -13.37
C THR A 261 -21.21 -7.82 -14.61
N ASP A 262 -19.99 -7.30 -14.65
CA ASP A 262 -19.02 -7.54 -15.73
C ASP A 262 -17.62 -7.72 -15.12
N LEU A 263 -17.39 -8.92 -14.59
CA LEU A 263 -16.09 -9.36 -14.08
C LEU A 263 -15.15 -9.80 -15.20
N GLY A 264 -15.63 -9.95 -16.44
CA GLY A 264 -14.80 -10.36 -17.57
C GLY A 264 -13.90 -9.23 -18.07
N THR A 265 -14.39 -7.99 -18.00
CA THR A 265 -13.64 -6.80 -18.39
C THR A 265 -12.72 -6.35 -17.25
N ILE A 266 -11.41 -6.37 -17.49
CA ILE A 266 -10.36 -5.92 -16.57
C ILE A 266 -9.96 -4.48 -16.92
N ILE A 267 -10.15 -3.54 -15.98
CA ILE A 267 -9.83 -2.13 -16.19
C ILE A 267 -8.40 -1.77 -15.80
N ALA A 268 -7.82 -2.48 -14.82
CA ALA A 268 -6.43 -2.32 -14.41
C ALA A 268 -5.87 -3.63 -13.86
N GLN A 269 -4.59 -3.89 -14.10
CA GLN A 269 -3.92 -5.12 -13.65
C GLN A 269 -2.44 -4.91 -13.35
N GLY A 270 -1.90 -5.61 -12.37
CA GLY A 270 -0.46 -5.59 -12.10
C GLY A 270 0.02 -6.82 -11.33
N ASP A 271 1.20 -7.32 -11.66
CA ASP A 271 1.88 -8.37 -10.91
C ASP A 271 2.34 -7.86 -9.53
N LEU A 272 2.37 -8.74 -8.53
CA LEU A 272 2.78 -8.42 -7.16
C LEU A 272 3.80 -9.42 -6.62
N GLY A 273 4.39 -9.11 -5.47
CA GLY A 273 5.36 -9.97 -4.79
C GLY A 273 6.50 -10.37 -5.71
N ILE A 274 6.80 -11.68 -5.79
CA ILE A 274 7.88 -12.21 -6.62
C ILE A 274 7.67 -11.98 -8.12
N ASN A 275 6.42 -11.75 -8.54
CA ASN A 275 6.11 -11.48 -9.95
C ASN A 275 6.31 -10.02 -10.33
N ALA A 276 6.39 -9.10 -9.37
CA ALA A 276 6.54 -7.68 -9.70
C ALA A 276 7.82 -7.43 -10.50
N LEU A 277 7.78 -6.42 -11.39
CA LEU A 277 8.97 -5.98 -12.12
C LEU A 277 9.84 -5.11 -11.22
N THR A 278 11.15 -5.35 -11.26
CA THR A 278 12.15 -4.54 -10.53
C THR A 278 12.39 -3.18 -11.19
N GLY A 279 12.02 -3.05 -12.47
CA GLY A 279 12.36 -1.91 -13.33
C GLY A 279 13.67 -2.09 -14.11
N GLU A 280 14.47 -3.13 -13.81
CA GLU A 280 15.61 -3.52 -14.65
C GLU A 280 15.12 -4.21 -15.93
N PHE A 281 15.70 -3.83 -17.07
CA PHE A 281 15.42 -4.47 -18.35
C PHE A 281 16.62 -4.42 -19.28
N VAL A 282 16.66 -5.32 -20.26
CA VAL A 282 17.59 -5.29 -21.40
C VAL A 282 16.77 -5.37 -22.69
N GLU A 283 17.20 -4.64 -23.71
CA GLU A 283 16.52 -4.55 -25.00
C GLU A 283 17.50 -4.94 -26.12
N TYR A 284 17.01 -5.71 -27.09
CA TYR A 284 17.75 -6.13 -28.27
C TYR A 284 16.97 -5.81 -29.55
N ASP A 285 17.65 -5.25 -30.54
CA ASP A 285 17.05 -4.99 -31.85
C ASP A 285 16.90 -6.30 -32.65
N LEU A 286 15.73 -6.48 -33.26
CA LEU A 286 15.42 -7.57 -34.20
C LEU A 286 15.29 -6.98 -35.60
N ASN A 287 16.29 -7.24 -36.44
CA ASN A 287 16.40 -6.68 -37.78
C ASN A 287 15.52 -7.44 -38.78
N GLU A 288 15.16 -6.74 -39.84
CA GLU A 288 14.52 -7.29 -41.04
C GLU A 288 15.38 -8.38 -41.70
N VAL A 289 14.74 -9.46 -42.16
CA VAL A 289 15.41 -10.58 -42.86
C VAL A 289 14.75 -10.92 -44.20
N ASP A 290 13.75 -11.82 -44.22
CA ASP A 290 13.17 -12.34 -45.47
C ASP A 290 11.95 -11.54 -45.94
N THR A 291 11.36 -10.74 -45.05
CA THR A 291 10.14 -9.97 -45.36
C THR A 291 10.40 -8.47 -45.19
N PRO A 292 10.45 -7.72 -46.31
CA PRO A 292 10.74 -6.29 -46.26
C PRO A 292 9.78 -5.48 -45.41
N GLY A 293 10.32 -4.61 -44.56
CA GLY A 293 9.59 -3.72 -43.66
C GLY A 293 9.20 -4.33 -42.32
N ILE A 294 9.50 -5.59 -42.04
CA ILE A 294 9.21 -6.22 -40.74
C ILE A 294 10.50 -6.27 -39.91
N GLN A 295 10.46 -5.70 -38.72
CA GLN A 295 11.56 -5.59 -37.77
C GLN A 295 10.97 -5.32 -36.39
N GLY A 296 11.77 -5.30 -35.34
CA GLY A 296 11.23 -5.05 -34.01
C GLY A 296 12.26 -5.09 -32.90
N LYS A 297 11.78 -5.36 -31.70
CA LYS A 297 12.59 -5.41 -30.48
C LYS A 297 12.21 -6.60 -29.62
N ALA A 298 13.19 -7.08 -28.87
CA ALA A 298 12.99 -8.02 -27.77
C ALA A 298 13.44 -7.36 -26.47
N THR A 299 12.51 -7.14 -25.56
CA THR A 299 12.79 -6.56 -24.24
C THR A 299 12.55 -7.60 -23.17
N PHE A 300 13.53 -7.81 -22.31
CA PHE A 300 13.44 -8.70 -21.16
C PHE A 300 13.41 -7.83 -19.91
N TYR A 301 12.36 -7.96 -19.10
CA TYR A 301 12.21 -7.25 -17.82
C TYR A 301 12.49 -8.21 -16.67
N LYS A 302 13.29 -7.79 -15.68
CA LYS A 302 13.60 -8.60 -14.50
C LYS A 302 12.46 -8.55 -13.49
N ARG A 303 11.96 -9.71 -13.10
CA ARG A 303 11.02 -9.88 -11.97
C ARG A 303 11.77 -9.96 -10.64
N GLU A 304 11.08 -9.67 -9.54
CA GLU A 304 11.63 -9.80 -8.18
C GLU A 304 12.07 -11.24 -7.88
N SER A 305 11.46 -12.26 -8.52
CA SER A 305 11.91 -13.66 -8.46
C SER A 305 13.29 -13.92 -9.07
N GLY A 306 13.80 -13.01 -9.91
CA GLY A 306 14.97 -13.22 -10.77
C GLY A 306 14.64 -13.78 -12.16
N ASP A 307 13.40 -14.23 -12.38
CA ASP A 307 12.91 -14.62 -13.69
C ASP A 307 12.78 -13.39 -14.62
N ALA A 308 12.62 -13.64 -15.93
CA ALA A 308 12.37 -12.59 -16.90
C ALA A 308 10.93 -12.64 -17.44
N LEU A 309 10.37 -11.46 -17.72
CA LEU A 309 9.26 -11.30 -18.66
C LEU A 309 9.85 -10.86 -20.00
N ALA A 310 9.75 -11.71 -21.02
CA ALA A 310 10.10 -11.34 -22.38
C ALA A 310 8.91 -10.70 -23.08
N VAL A 311 9.14 -9.56 -23.72
CA VAL A 311 8.20 -8.86 -24.58
C VAL A 311 8.84 -8.69 -25.96
N LEU A 312 8.24 -9.28 -26.99
CA LEU A 312 8.63 -9.03 -28.37
C LEU A 312 7.66 -8.03 -28.97
N GLU A 313 8.17 -6.97 -29.59
CA GLU A 313 7.40 -5.94 -30.27
C GLU A 313 7.87 -5.87 -31.73
N ILE A 314 7.09 -6.45 -32.64
CA ILE A 314 7.39 -6.57 -34.07
C ILE A 314 6.48 -5.62 -34.85
N GLU A 315 7.10 -4.72 -35.60
CA GLU A 315 6.43 -3.74 -36.42
C GLU A 315 5.95 -4.36 -37.74
N ASN A 316 4.82 -3.84 -38.25
CA ASN A 316 4.28 -4.21 -39.57
C ASN A 316 3.94 -5.70 -39.73
N THR A 317 3.57 -6.39 -38.64
CA THR A 317 3.03 -7.75 -38.70
C THR A 317 1.72 -7.83 -39.47
N ILE A 318 1.39 -9.02 -39.96
CA ILE A 318 0.18 -9.25 -40.75
C ILE A 318 -0.99 -9.56 -39.81
N ILE A 319 -2.05 -8.74 -39.88
CA ILE A 319 -3.29 -8.93 -39.11
C ILE A 319 -3.86 -10.34 -39.32
N GLY A 320 -4.17 -11.01 -38.21
CA GLY A 320 -4.71 -12.38 -38.18
C GLY A 320 -3.66 -13.49 -38.17
N ASP A 321 -2.39 -13.18 -38.44
CA ASP A 321 -1.31 -14.15 -38.38
C ASP A 321 -0.82 -14.39 -36.94
N SER A 322 -0.13 -15.51 -36.75
CA SER A 322 0.56 -15.89 -35.53
C SER A 322 1.97 -16.30 -35.90
N HIS A 323 2.95 -15.59 -35.34
CA HIS A 323 4.35 -15.70 -35.72
C HIS A 323 5.14 -16.39 -34.59
N PRO A 324 5.48 -17.68 -34.72
CA PRO A 324 6.31 -18.37 -33.73
C PRO A 324 7.65 -17.67 -33.56
N ALA A 325 8.22 -17.72 -32.36
CA ALA A 325 9.53 -17.14 -32.10
C ALA A 325 10.34 -18.04 -31.15
N HIS A 326 11.67 -18.02 -31.31
CA HIS A 326 12.58 -18.86 -30.52
C HIS A 326 13.88 -18.12 -30.18
N ILE A 327 14.49 -18.48 -29.05
CA ILE A 327 15.92 -18.27 -28.80
C ILE A 327 16.68 -19.48 -29.34
N HIS A 328 17.69 -19.24 -30.15
CA HIS A 328 18.63 -20.23 -30.67
C HIS A 328 20.01 -20.06 -30.04
N ALA A 329 20.79 -21.14 -30.00
CA ALA A 329 22.19 -21.12 -29.58
C ALA A 329 23.11 -20.49 -30.63
N ASN A 330 24.24 -19.93 -30.17
CA ASN A 330 25.27 -19.23 -30.97
C ASN A 330 24.80 -17.86 -31.50
N ASP A 331 25.60 -17.21 -32.35
CA ASP A 331 25.16 -16.06 -33.13
C ASP A 331 24.33 -16.51 -34.36
N PHE A 332 23.57 -15.59 -34.95
CA PHE A 332 22.69 -15.93 -36.07
C PHE A 332 23.44 -16.37 -37.33
N GLU A 333 24.71 -16.01 -37.51
CA GLU A 333 25.56 -16.49 -38.61
C GLU A 333 25.99 -17.94 -38.44
N THR A 334 26.34 -18.34 -37.22
CA THR A 334 26.75 -19.70 -36.87
C THR A 334 25.55 -20.63 -36.77
N THR A 335 24.40 -20.10 -36.33
CA THR A 335 23.16 -20.81 -36.04
C THR A 335 23.29 -21.87 -34.95
N GLY A 336 22.17 -22.39 -34.47
CA GLY A 336 22.16 -23.43 -33.45
C GLY A 336 20.79 -24.00 -33.15
N ALA A 337 20.78 -24.95 -32.21
CA ALA A 337 19.55 -25.55 -31.71
C ALA A 337 18.66 -24.50 -31.04
N ILE A 338 17.35 -24.73 -31.05
CA ILE A 338 16.39 -23.96 -30.25
C ILE A 338 16.63 -24.26 -28.78
N LEU A 339 16.74 -23.21 -27.98
CA LEU A 339 16.92 -23.24 -26.54
C LEU A 339 15.63 -22.90 -25.79
N PHE A 340 14.88 -21.93 -26.30
CA PHE A 340 13.66 -21.44 -25.67
C PHE A 340 12.61 -21.10 -26.71
N THR A 341 11.36 -21.50 -26.45
CA THR A 341 10.21 -21.17 -27.29
C THR A 341 9.36 -20.08 -26.64
N PHE A 342 9.17 -18.97 -27.34
CA PHE A 342 8.27 -17.89 -26.90
C PHE A 342 6.81 -18.25 -27.19
N ASN A 343 5.89 -17.56 -26.51
CA ASN A 343 4.56 -17.39 -27.05
C ASN A 343 4.65 -16.72 -28.45
N PRO A 344 3.82 -17.12 -29.43
CA PRO A 344 3.86 -16.49 -30.75
C PRO A 344 3.55 -15.00 -30.68
N VAL A 345 4.19 -14.21 -31.55
CA VAL A 345 3.82 -12.81 -31.78
C VAL A 345 2.45 -12.76 -32.46
N ILE A 346 1.54 -12.00 -31.87
CA ILE A 346 0.16 -11.86 -32.35
C ILE A 346 0.16 -10.82 -33.48
N GLY A 347 -0.15 -11.24 -34.71
CA GLY A 347 -0.05 -10.39 -35.90
C GLY A 347 -0.93 -9.13 -35.88
N GLU A 348 -2.03 -9.14 -35.12
CA GLU A 348 -2.88 -7.96 -34.91
C GLU A 348 -2.17 -6.85 -34.13
N THR A 349 -1.35 -7.21 -33.15
CA THR A 349 -0.74 -6.26 -32.21
C THR A 349 0.75 -6.08 -32.42
N GLY A 350 1.41 -7.05 -33.07
CA GLY A 350 2.87 -7.13 -33.13
C GLY A 350 3.50 -7.58 -31.82
N ILE A 351 2.71 -7.99 -30.81
CA ILE A 351 3.21 -8.25 -29.46
C ILE A 351 3.24 -9.75 -29.14
N SER A 352 4.32 -10.20 -28.50
CA SER A 352 4.38 -11.43 -27.70
C SER A 352 4.78 -11.09 -26.27
N GLN A 353 4.19 -11.77 -25.29
CA GLN A 353 4.63 -11.74 -23.89
C GLN A 353 4.83 -13.17 -23.40
N THR A 354 5.98 -13.47 -22.79
CA THR A 354 6.30 -14.82 -22.29
C THR A 354 7.07 -14.75 -20.97
N ASN A 355 6.68 -15.56 -19.99
CA ASN A 355 7.50 -15.76 -18.79
C ASN A 355 8.70 -16.65 -19.13
N VAL A 356 9.89 -16.17 -18.81
CA VAL A 356 11.17 -16.85 -19.03
C VAL A 356 11.72 -17.27 -17.68
N ILE A 357 11.51 -18.55 -17.36
CA ILE A 357 11.88 -19.19 -16.09
C ILE A 357 12.84 -20.38 -16.29
N GLN A 358 12.79 -21.00 -17.46
CA GLN A 358 13.60 -22.14 -17.85
C GLN A 358 13.64 -22.27 -19.38
N LEU A 359 14.66 -22.95 -19.90
CA LEU A 359 14.76 -23.40 -21.28
C LEU A 359 13.80 -24.56 -21.58
N ASP A 360 13.63 -24.90 -22.86
CA ASP A 360 12.74 -25.97 -23.31
C ASP A 360 13.16 -27.36 -22.78
N ASP A 361 14.42 -27.52 -22.39
CA ASP A 361 14.95 -28.74 -21.75
C ASP A 361 14.83 -28.75 -20.22
N ALA A 362 14.11 -27.78 -19.64
CA ALA A 362 13.92 -27.53 -18.22
C ALA A 362 15.17 -27.07 -17.45
N THR A 363 16.23 -26.64 -18.14
CA THR A 363 17.34 -25.90 -17.50
C THR A 363 16.83 -24.56 -17.00
N ALA A 364 17.04 -24.24 -15.72
CA ALA A 364 16.67 -22.94 -15.15
C ALA A 364 17.33 -21.80 -15.95
N PHE A 365 16.54 -20.76 -16.27
CA PHE A 365 16.97 -19.67 -17.14
C PHE A 365 16.15 -18.42 -16.84
N GLY A 366 16.81 -17.45 -16.20
CA GLY A 366 16.19 -16.19 -15.76
C GLY A 366 16.81 -14.97 -16.44
N TYR A 367 16.55 -13.80 -15.86
CA TYR A 367 16.99 -12.52 -16.43
C TYR A 367 18.50 -12.40 -16.56
N ASP A 368 19.25 -12.79 -15.52
CA ASP A 368 20.71 -12.68 -15.54
C ASP A 368 21.33 -13.64 -16.58
N ASP A 369 20.68 -14.77 -16.87
CA ASP A 369 21.11 -15.72 -17.91
C ASP A 369 20.87 -15.17 -19.32
N VAL A 370 19.78 -14.42 -19.55
CA VAL A 370 19.50 -13.74 -20.84
C VAL A 370 20.62 -12.77 -21.21
N ILE A 371 21.24 -12.11 -20.23
CA ILE A 371 22.34 -11.16 -20.49
C ILE A 371 23.63 -11.90 -20.89
N LEU A 372 23.82 -13.12 -20.40
CA LEU A 372 25.05 -13.89 -20.58
C LEU A 372 24.97 -14.92 -21.70
N ILE A 373 23.79 -15.17 -22.25
CA ILE A 373 23.59 -16.20 -23.25
C ILE A 373 24.36 -15.90 -24.54
N ASN A 374 24.97 -16.94 -25.10
CA ASN A 374 25.43 -16.97 -26.48
C ASN A 374 24.25 -17.40 -27.36
N GLY A 375 23.39 -16.45 -27.73
CA GLY A 375 22.17 -16.75 -28.47
C GLY A 375 21.70 -15.67 -29.43
N TYR A 376 20.66 -16.00 -30.20
CA TYR A 376 19.94 -15.08 -31.07
C TYR A 376 18.45 -15.42 -31.11
N ILE A 377 17.62 -14.44 -31.44
CA ILE A 377 16.17 -14.61 -31.58
C ILE A 377 15.80 -14.68 -33.05
N ASN A 378 14.90 -15.60 -33.39
CA ASN A 378 14.18 -15.65 -34.65
C ASN A 378 12.69 -15.43 -34.40
N VAL A 379 12.06 -14.63 -35.25
CA VAL A 379 10.60 -14.57 -35.42
C VAL A 379 10.26 -15.10 -36.80
N HIS A 380 9.36 -16.08 -36.87
CA HIS A 380 9.02 -16.81 -38.09
C HIS A 380 7.72 -16.26 -38.73
N GLU A 381 7.58 -16.39 -40.05
CA GLU A 381 6.38 -15.94 -40.76
C GLU A 381 5.12 -16.65 -40.26
N SER A 382 5.13 -17.96 -40.10
CA SER A 382 3.99 -18.71 -39.55
C SER A 382 4.40 -20.11 -39.10
N ALA A 383 3.52 -20.77 -38.34
CA ALA A 383 3.72 -22.18 -37.96
C ALA A 383 3.83 -23.13 -39.18
N THR A 384 3.26 -22.76 -40.32
CA THR A 384 3.38 -23.52 -41.58
C THR A 384 4.58 -23.13 -42.43
N ASN A 385 5.21 -21.99 -42.13
CA ASN A 385 6.38 -21.51 -42.86
C ASN A 385 7.48 -21.01 -41.91
N LEU A 386 8.00 -21.93 -41.09
CA LEU A 386 9.12 -21.65 -40.18
C LEU A 386 10.44 -21.33 -40.90
N GLY A 387 10.54 -21.60 -42.20
CA GLY A 387 11.73 -21.31 -43.00
C GLY A 387 11.89 -19.82 -43.34
N THR A 388 10.81 -19.05 -43.32
CA THR A 388 10.83 -17.59 -43.54
C THR A 388 10.99 -16.89 -42.19
N ILE A 389 12.06 -16.11 -42.05
CA ILE A 389 12.34 -15.29 -40.87
C ILE A 389 11.90 -13.86 -41.14
N ILE A 390 11.00 -13.34 -40.31
CA ILE A 390 10.47 -11.98 -40.46
C ILE A 390 11.22 -10.96 -39.61
N ALA A 391 11.85 -11.38 -38.50
CA ALA A 391 12.74 -10.55 -37.70
C ALA A 391 13.79 -11.40 -36.99
N GLN A 392 15.03 -10.92 -36.86
CA GLN A 392 16.15 -11.63 -36.24
C GLN A 392 17.15 -10.71 -35.54
N GLY A 393 17.69 -11.13 -34.39
CA GLY A 393 18.76 -10.38 -33.73
C GLY A 393 19.55 -11.22 -32.73
N ASN A 394 20.85 -10.93 -32.62
CA ASN A 394 21.70 -11.50 -31.57
C ASN A 394 21.31 -10.95 -30.20
N ILE A 395 21.42 -11.79 -29.16
CA ILE A 395 21.16 -11.42 -27.76
C ILE A 395 22.32 -11.82 -26.87
N GLY A 396 22.31 -11.34 -25.62
CA GLY A 396 23.33 -11.64 -24.62
C GLY A 396 24.73 -11.23 -25.10
N ILE A 397 25.71 -12.13 -25.00
CA ILE A 397 27.10 -11.83 -25.33
C ILE A 397 27.37 -11.63 -26.83
N ASN A 398 26.40 -11.98 -27.69
CA ASN A 398 26.49 -11.78 -29.14
C ASN A 398 25.90 -10.45 -29.60
N ALA A 399 25.14 -9.78 -28.73
CA ALA A 399 24.54 -8.51 -29.07
C ALA A 399 25.65 -7.47 -29.32
N PRO A 400 25.57 -6.68 -30.41
CA PRO A 400 26.52 -5.60 -30.64
C PRO A 400 26.42 -4.55 -29.52
N ASN A 401 27.57 -4.13 -28.97
CA ASN A 401 27.66 -3.12 -27.91
C ASN A 401 27.14 -1.73 -28.32
#